data_AF-A0A2M9IGE3-F1
#
_entry.id   AF-A0A2M9IGE3-F1
#
_cell.length_a   1.000
_cell.length_b   1.000
_cell.length_c   1.000
_cell.angle_alpha   90.00
_cell.angle_beta   90.00
_cell.angle_gamma   90.00
#
_symmetry.space_group_name_H-M   'P 1'
#
loop_
_entity.id
_entity.type
_entity.pdbx_description
1 polymer ?
#
loop_
_entity_poly.entity_id
_entity_poly.type
_entity_poly.pdbx_seq_one_letter_code
_entity_poly.pdbx_strand_id
1 'polypeptide(L)'
;MFGGQERGDPVAAHAVALGPYTYLPAPVHSSATVNGTLTRGGFPVALKVTEPLLRDFLDAMSTLEADLARRWLGSVGRSRFPGAE
;
A
#
# COMPACT_ATOMS: atom_id res chain seq x y z
N MET A 1 14.35 -35.59 37.93
CA MET A 1 14.74 -35.83 36.51
C MET A 1 13.76 -35.06 35.64
N PHE A 2 14.29 -34.23 34.73
CA PHE A 2 13.71 -33.55 33.54
C PHE A 2 12.17 -33.43 33.47
N GLY A 3 11.53 -32.27 33.46
CA GLY A 3 11.85 -31.06 32.72
C GLY A 3 11.06 -31.03 31.39
N GLY A 4 10.20 -30.03 31.19
CA GLY A 4 9.62 -29.66 29.89
C GLY A 4 8.11 -29.90 29.76
N GLN A 5 7.31 -29.03 29.14
CA GLN A 5 7.54 -27.72 28.54
C GLN A 5 6.15 -27.13 28.27
N GLU A 6 5.91 -25.93 28.80
CA GLU A 6 5.10 -24.84 28.27
C GLU A 6 4.39 -25.15 26.93
N ARG A 7 3.08 -25.44 26.94
CA ARG A 7 2.22 -25.29 25.75
C ARG A 7 1.65 -23.88 25.72
N GLY A 8 2.51 -22.92 25.37
CA GLY A 8 2.05 -21.73 24.68
C GLY A 8 2.08 -22.04 23.20
N ASP A 9 0.92 -22.29 22.58
CA ASP A 9 0.82 -22.34 21.12
C ASP A 9 1.25 -20.97 20.57
N PRO A 10 2.40 -20.85 19.88
CA PRO A 10 2.66 -19.63 19.14
C PRO A 10 1.63 -19.60 18.02
N VAL A 11 0.90 -18.49 17.88
CA VAL A 11 0.01 -18.24 16.74
C VAL A 11 0.85 -18.42 15.47
N ALA A 12 0.80 -19.62 14.90
CA ALA A 12 1.47 -19.94 13.66
C ALA A 12 0.82 -19.03 12.61
N ALA A 13 1.60 -18.15 11.99
CA ALA A 13 1.12 -17.32 10.91
C ALA A 13 0.64 -18.25 9.79
N HIS A 14 -0.67 -18.33 9.59
CA HIS A 14 -1.25 -19.22 8.59
C HIS A 14 -0.96 -18.64 7.20
N ALA A 15 -0.46 -19.48 6.29
CA ALA A 15 -0.23 -19.08 4.91
C ALA A 15 -1.57 -18.75 4.23
N VAL A 16 -1.62 -17.61 3.55
CA VAL A 16 -2.80 -17.10 2.85
C VAL A 16 -2.62 -17.29 1.34
N ALA A 17 -3.54 -18.01 0.70
CA ALA A 17 -3.57 -18.13 -0.75
C ALA A 17 -4.17 -16.87 -1.40
N LEU A 18 -3.43 -16.26 -2.32
CA LEU A 18 -3.78 -15.06 -3.08
C LEU A 18 -3.74 -15.39 -4.59
N GLY A 19 -4.57 -16.35 -5.01
CA GLY A 19 -4.59 -16.85 -6.39
C GLY A 19 -3.34 -17.69 -6.70
N PRO A 20 -2.50 -17.32 -7.68
CA PRO A 20 -1.26 -18.05 -8.00
C PRO A 20 -0.14 -17.79 -6.99
N TYR A 21 -0.39 -16.95 -5.98
CA TYR A 21 0.57 -16.58 -4.95
C TYR A 21 0.18 -17.16 -3.59
N THR A 22 1.17 -17.51 -2.78
CA THR A 22 0.99 -17.88 -1.37
C THR A 22 1.77 -16.91 -0.51
N TYR A 23 1.07 -16.18 0.35
CA TYR A 23 1.65 -15.24 1.30
C TYR A 23 1.81 -15.90 2.67
N LEU A 24 3.01 -15.84 3.23
CA LEU A 24 3.30 -16.24 4.59
C LEU A 24 3.54 -14.96 5.42
N PRO A 25 2.68 -14.62 6.39
CA PRO A 25 2.87 -13.43 7.20
C PRO A 25 4.17 -13.50 8.00
N ALA A 26 4.78 -12.34 8.25
CA ALA A 26 5.93 -12.28 9.16
C ALA A 26 5.47 -12.69 10.58
N PRO A 27 6.30 -13.41 11.35
CA PRO A 27 5.99 -13.75 12.74
C PRO A 27 5.66 -12.49 13.56
N VAL A 28 4.71 -12.62 14.50
CA VAL A 28 4.16 -11.50 15.30
C VAL A 28 5.21 -10.75 16.13
N HIS A 29 6.37 -11.37 16.36
CA HIS A 29 7.52 -10.79 17.07
C HIS A 29 8.64 -10.30 16.13
N SER A 30 8.41 -10.29 14.82
CA SER A 30 9.38 -9.77 13.86
C SER A 30 9.43 -8.25 13.92
N SER A 31 10.61 -7.69 13.68
CA SER A 31 10.79 -6.25 13.51
C SER A 31 9.79 -5.71 12.47
N ALA A 32 9.26 -4.51 12.68
CA ALA A 32 8.32 -3.84 11.77
C ALA A 32 8.85 -3.69 10.32
N THR A 33 10.15 -3.91 10.12
CA THR A 33 10.83 -3.88 8.81
C THR A 33 10.77 -5.21 8.06
N VAL A 34 10.39 -6.31 8.71
CA VAL A 34 10.33 -7.65 8.12
C VAL A 34 8.93 -7.89 7.58
N ASN A 35 8.77 -7.77 6.25
CA ASN A 35 7.55 -8.20 5.60
C ASN A 35 7.47 -9.72 5.54
N GLY A 36 6.25 -10.25 5.44
CA GLY A 36 6.02 -11.66 5.15
C GLY A 36 6.68 -12.12 3.84
N THR A 37 6.63 -13.41 3.54
CA THR A 37 7.17 -13.97 2.29
C THR A 37 6.03 -14.22 1.31
N LEU A 38 6.15 -13.72 0.07
CA LEU A 38 5.24 -14.08 -1.02
C LEU A 38 5.93 -15.13 -1.89
N THR A 39 5.24 -16.20 -2.25
CA THR A 39 5.76 -17.23 -3.15
C THR A 39 4.83 -17.45 -4.33
N ARG A 40 5.37 -17.78 -5.50
CA ARG A 40 4.61 -18.18 -6.69
C ARG A 40 5.19 -19.48 -7.21
N GLY A 41 4.42 -20.58 -7.17
CA GLY A 41 4.91 -21.89 -7.62
C GLY A 41 6.18 -22.36 -6.91
N GLY A 42 6.36 -22.02 -5.63
CA GLY A 42 7.55 -22.35 -4.84
C GLY A 42 8.71 -21.35 -4.93
N PHE A 43 8.65 -20.35 -5.83
CA PHE A 43 9.68 -19.33 -5.96
C PHE A 43 9.36 -18.09 -5.11
N PRO A 44 10.32 -17.55 -4.34
CA PRO A 44 10.10 -16.33 -3.57
C PRO A 44 9.94 -15.13 -4.49
N VAL A 45 8.93 -14.31 -4.20
CA VAL A 45 8.62 -13.05 -4.86
C VAL A 45 8.88 -11.93 -3.87
N ALA A 46 9.70 -10.96 -4.28
CA ALA A 46 10.04 -9.83 -3.42
C ALA A 46 8.80 -8.98 -3.14
N LEU A 47 8.37 -8.94 -1.88
CA LEU A 47 7.37 -8.00 -1.39
C LEU A 47 8.03 -6.64 -1.25
N LYS A 48 7.83 -5.79 -2.25
CA LYS A 48 8.12 -4.36 -2.11
C LYS A 48 7.02 -3.74 -1.27
N VAL A 49 7.40 -3.01 -0.23
CA VAL A 49 6.47 -2.20 0.55
C VAL A 49 5.81 -1.22 -0.42
N THR A 50 4.51 -1.38 -0.64
CA THR A 50 3.73 -0.54 -1.56
C THR A 50 3.33 0.78 -0.93
N GLU A 51 3.58 0.98 0.37
CA GLU A 51 3.15 2.17 1.10
C GLU A 51 3.81 3.47 0.61
N PRO A 52 5.14 3.53 0.35
CA PRO A 52 5.74 4.69 -0.30
C PRO A 52 5.15 4.95 -1.69
N LEU A 53 4.98 3.88 -2.49
CA LEU A 53 4.44 3.98 -3.84
C LEU A 53 3.00 4.50 -3.85
N LEU A 54 2.17 4.03 -2.92
CA LEU A 54 0.79 4.47 -2.76
C LEU A 54 0.74 5.92 -2.29
N ARG A 55 1.62 6.31 -1.35
CA ARG A 55 1.72 7.68 -0.87
C ARG A 55 2.12 8.64 -1.99
N ASP A 56 3.15 8.29 -2.77
CA ASP A 56 3.62 9.09 -3.90
C ASP A 56 2.53 9.20 -4.97
N PHE A 57 1.80 8.11 -5.23
CA PHE A 57 0.65 8.13 -6.14
C PHE A 57 -0.46 9.07 -5.66
N LEU A 58 -0.84 9.01 -4.38
CA LEU A 58 -1.87 9.88 -3.81
C LEU A 58 -1.45 11.35 -3.81
N ASP A 59 -0.17 11.64 -3.56
CA ASP A 59 0.39 13.00 -3.62
C ASP A 59 0.34 13.57 -5.05
N ALA A 60 0.70 12.76 -6.05
CA ALA A 60 0.61 13.12 -7.45
C ALA A 60 -0.85 13.38 -7.88
N MET A 61 -1.79 12.53 -7.46
CA MET A 61 -3.22 12.73 -7.74
C MET A 61 -3.75 14.00 -7.09
N SER A 62 -3.38 14.28 -5.84
CA SER A 62 -3.78 15.50 -5.13
C SER A 62 -3.27 16.77 -5.84
N THR A 63 -2.03 16.73 -6.31
CA THR A 63 -1.42 17.85 -7.07
C THR A 63 -2.16 18.08 -8.40
N LEU A 64 -2.48 16.99 -9.12
CA LEU A 64 -3.24 17.05 -10.36
C LEU A 64 -4.63 17.66 -10.14
N GLU A 65 -5.34 17.20 -9.11
CA GLU A 65 -6.67 17.71 -8.76
C GLU A 65 -6.64 19.20 -8.41
N ALA A 66 -5.64 19.64 -7.64
CA ALA A 66 -5.47 21.05 -7.30
C ALA A 66 -5.19 21.91 -8.54
N ASP A 67 -4.36 21.44 -9.47
CA ASP A 67 -4.08 22.14 -10.73
C ASP A 67 -5.33 22.20 -11.63
N LEU A 68 -6.07 21.11 -11.73
CA LEU A 68 -7.32 21.04 -12.47
C LEU A 68 -8.36 22.02 -11.90
N ALA A 69 -8.56 22.00 -10.58
CA ALA A 69 -9.45 22.92 -9.89
C ALA A 69 -9.06 24.38 -10.15
N ARG A 70 -7.76 24.71 -10.05
CA ARG A 70 -7.25 26.06 -10.32
C ARG A 70 -7.50 26.50 -11.77
N ARG A 71 -7.20 25.64 -12.74
CA ARG A 71 -7.37 25.97 -14.17
C ARG A 71 -8.83 26.13 -14.54
N TRP A 72 -9.69 25.22 -14.07
CA TRP A 72 -11.09 25.21 -14.44
C TRP A 72 -11.89 26.32 -13.72
N LEU A 73 -11.68 26.51 -12.42
CA LEU A 73 -12.35 27.57 -11.64
C LEU A 73 -11.76 28.97 -11.93
N GLY A 74 -10.45 29.06 -12.21
CA GLY A 74 -9.81 30.32 -12.62
C GLY A 74 -10.20 30.78 -14.02
N SER A 75 -10.62 29.85 -14.90
CA SER A 75 -11.07 30.18 -16.26
C SER A 75 -12.50 30.73 -16.30
N VAL A 76 -13.35 30.45 -15.31
CA VAL A 76 -14.73 30.97 -15.24
C VAL A 76 -14.77 32.48 -14.93
N GLY A 77 -13.72 33.04 -14.32
CA GLY A 77 -13.66 34.47 -13.97
C GLY A 77 -13.17 35.42 -15.08
N ARG A 78 -12.69 34.90 -16.22
CA ARG A 78 -12.17 35.74 -17.33
C ARG A 78 -13.06 35.72 -18.57
N SER A 79 -14.37 35.87 -18.36
CA SER A 79 -15.28 36.31 -19.41
C SER A 79 -15.09 37.82 -19.61
N ARG A 80 -14.08 38.20 -20.39
CA ARG A 80 -13.95 39.57 -20.92
C ARG A 80 -14.62 39.59 -22.30
N PHE A 81 -15.95 39.57 -22.31
CA PHE A 81 -16.68 40.10 -23.46
C PHE A 81 -16.86 41.60 -23.19
N PRO A 82 -16.17 42.50 -23.91
CA PRO A 82 -16.58 43.89 -23.90
C PRO A 82 -17.97 43.94 -24.52
N GLY A 83 -18.97 44.37 -23.76
CA GLY A 83 -20.28 44.68 -24.29
C GLY A 83 -20.11 45.67 -25.44
N ALA A 84 -20.59 45.30 -26.62
CA ALA A 84 -20.70 46.22 -27.73
C ALA A 84 -21.91 47.12 -27.44
N GLU A 85 -21.64 48.38 -27.16
CA GLU A 85 -22.60 49.48 -27.34
C GLU A 85 -22.47 50.03 -28.76
#